data_AF-A0A2Z6ADB5-F1
#
_entry.id   AF-A0A2Z6ADB5-F1
#
_cell.length_a   1.000
_cell.length_b   1.000
_cell.length_c   1.000
_cell.angle_alpha   90.00
_cell.angle_beta   90.00
_cell.angle_gamma   90.00
#
_symmetry.space_group_name_H-M   'P 1'
#
loop_
_entity.id
_entity.type
_entity.pdbx_description
1 polymer ?
#
loop_
_entity_poly.entity_id
_entity_poly.type
_entity_poly.pdbx_seq_one_letter_code
_entity_poly.pdbx_strand_id
1 'polypeptide(L)'
;MRIGRNMALAARLAMGLAIGALPVALPVSAAAQTTARATPTKAQLDSAAFTLRIVMTALQSNEVEQPVKNALFDCLYSNSIGEISAASDKVIAANAGKVDRKDASQMLAVVAGTCGYRPGAAAATKPAAKPAPKK
;
A
#
# COMPACT_ATOMS: atom_id res chain seq x y z
N MET A 1 16.15 24.37 42.35
CA MET A 1 17.33 24.78 41.55
C MET A 1 16.82 25.04 40.13
N ARG A 2 16.39 26.22 39.70
CA ARG A 2 17.05 27.53 39.50
C ARG A 2 18.37 27.49 38.71
N ILE A 3 18.24 27.89 37.43
CA ILE A 3 18.99 28.97 36.75
C ILE A 3 20.40 28.66 36.20
N GLY A 4 20.58 29.00 34.91
CA GLY A 4 21.86 29.36 34.28
C GLY A 4 21.84 29.13 32.77
N ARG A 5 21.13 29.92 31.94
CA ARG A 5 21.58 31.21 31.35
C ARG A 5 23.03 31.17 30.87
N ASN A 6 23.22 31.09 29.55
CA ASN A 6 24.26 31.85 28.85
C ASN A 6 23.64 32.49 27.61
N MET A 7 23.24 33.74 27.84
CA MET A 7 22.80 34.76 26.91
C MET A 7 23.91 35.82 26.92
N ALA A 8 24.06 36.55 25.79
CA ALA A 8 24.94 37.72 25.55
C ALA A 8 26.14 37.40 24.65
N LEU A 9 26.55 38.25 23.69
CA LEU A 9 26.19 39.62 23.32
C LEU A 9 26.75 39.78 21.88
N ALA A 10 25.93 40.13 20.88
CA ALA A 10 25.70 41.48 20.37
C ALA A 10 26.80 42.07 19.47
N ALA A 11 26.27 42.79 18.47
CA ALA A 11 26.86 43.88 17.70
C ALA A 11 27.90 43.49 16.63
N ARG A 12 27.50 43.65 15.36
CA ARG A 12 27.83 44.88 14.61
C ARG A 12 26.79 45.14 13.51
N LEU A 13 26.02 46.21 13.70
CA LEU A 13 25.47 47.00 12.61
C LEU A 13 26.65 47.56 11.81
N ALA A 14 26.75 47.19 10.53
CA ALA A 14 27.49 47.95 9.54
C ALA A 14 26.58 48.15 8.33
N MET A 15 26.00 49.34 8.30
CA MET A 15 25.41 49.99 7.15
C MET A 15 26.39 49.88 5.97
N GLY A 16 25.96 49.27 4.87
CA GLY A 16 26.72 49.17 3.63
C GLY A 16 25.75 49.05 2.46
N LEU A 17 25.26 50.18 1.98
CA LEU A 17 24.68 50.28 0.63
C LEU A 17 25.78 49.93 -0.37
N ALA A 18 25.69 48.76 -0.99
CA ALA A 18 26.39 48.47 -2.23
C ALA A 18 25.44 47.72 -3.16
N ILE A 19 25.06 48.42 -4.22
CA ILE A 19 24.23 47.98 -5.32
C ILE A 19 24.90 46.77 -5.97
N GLY A 20 24.25 45.62 -5.88
CA GLY A 20 24.63 44.39 -6.57
C GLY A 20 23.39 43.53 -6.70
N ALA A 21 22.78 43.55 -7.88
CA ALA A 21 21.69 42.65 -8.22
C ALA A 21 22.23 41.20 -8.24
N LEU A 22 22.03 40.47 -7.14
CA LEU A 22 22.17 39.02 -7.12
C LEU A 22 20.76 38.41 -6.96
N PRO A 23 20.38 37.44 -7.81
CA PRO A 23 19.09 36.78 -7.72
C PRO A 23 19.02 36.02 -6.39
N VAL A 24 17.97 36.31 -5.62
CA VAL A 24 17.57 35.57 -4.43
C VAL A 24 17.28 34.13 -4.84
N ALA A 25 18.24 33.23 -4.61
CA ALA A 25 18.01 31.79 -4.66
C ALA A 25 17.41 31.37 -3.30
N LEU A 26 16.08 31.35 -3.24
CA LEU A 26 15.37 30.61 -2.19
C LEU A 26 15.70 29.12 -2.37
N PRO A 27 16.11 28.37 -1.33
CA PRO A 27 16.19 26.93 -1.40
C PRO A 27 14.76 26.36 -1.37
N VAL A 28 14.07 26.39 -2.51
CA VAL A 28 12.95 25.48 -2.75
C VAL A 28 13.57 24.14 -3.12
N SER A 29 13.72 23.26 -2.14
CA SER A 29 14.04 21.86 -2.36
C SER A 29 12.99 20.99 -1.70
N ALA A 30 11.73 21.20 -2.09
CA ALA A 30 10.73 20.14 -2.07
C ALA A 30 10.70 19.52 -3.47
N ALA A 31 11.75 18.78 -3.80
CA ALA A 31 11.69 17.87 -4.94
C ALA A 31 10.67 16.79 -4.56
N ALA A 32 9.44 16.95 -5.06
CA ALA A 32 8.51 15.84 -5.18
C ALA A 32 9.22 14.78 -6.02
N GLN A 33 9.78 13.78 -5.34
CA GLN A 33 10.31 12.58 -5.97
C GLN A 33 9.12 11.79 -6.48
N THR A 34 8.60 12.19 -7.64
CA THR A 34 7.77 11.31 -8.46
C THR A 34 8.72 10.23 -8.95
N THR A 35 8.85 9.14 -8.19
CA THR A 35 9.55 7.94 -8.65
C THR A 35 8.92 7.52 -9.97
N ALA A 36 9.62 7.72 -11.07
CA ALA A 36 9.21 7.24 -12.37
C ALA A 36 9.03 5.73 -12.27
N ARG A 37 7.79 5.26 -12.49
CA ARG A 37 7.47 3.83 -12.44
C ARG A 37 8.14 3.18 -13.65
N ALA A 38 9.07 2.25 -13.41
CA ALA A 38 9.74 1.53 -14.49
C ALA A 38 8.71 0.81 -15.38
N THR A 39 8.97 0.77 -16.68
CA THR A 39 8.15 0.02 -17.63
C THR A 39 8.11 -1.46 -17.22
N PRO A 40 6.92 -2.08 -17.12
CA PRO A 40 6.80 -3.48 -16.74
C PRO A 40 7.51 -4.42 -17.72
N THR A 41 8.14 -5.47 -17.19
CA THR A 41 8.69 -6.54 -18.03
C THR A 41 7.58 -7.45 -18.58
N LYS A 42 7.88 -8.23 -19.62
CA LYS A 42 6.93 -9.23 -20.16
C LYS A 42 6.45 -10.20 -19.07
N ALA A 43 7.35 -10.70 -18.23
CA ALA A 43 7.01 -11.60 -17.14
C ALA A 43 6.07 -10.95 -16.10
N GLN A 44 6.25 -9.66 -15.81
CA GLN A 44 5.36 -8.91 -14.92
C GLN A 44 3.97 -8.72 -15.54
N LEU A 45 3.89 -8.45 -16.85
CA LEU A 45 2.62 -8.36 -17.57
C LEU A 45 1.90 -9.71 -17.61
N ASP A 46 2.62 -10.81 -17.87
CA ASP A 46 2.04 -12.16 -17.90
C ASP A 46 1.50 -12.54 -16.51
N SER A 47 2.25 -12.25 -15.43
CA SER A 47 1.80 -12.45 -14.04
C SER A 47 0.57 -11.60 -13.68
N ALA A 48 0.56 -10.32 -14.09
CA ALA A 48 -0.57 -9.41 -13.93
C ALA A 48 -1.82 -9.91 -14.67
N ALA A 49 -1.68 -10.32 -15.93
CA ALA A 49 -2.78 -10.84 -16.74
C ALA A 49 -3.36 -12.13 -16.14
N PHE A 50 -2.49 -13.03 -15.67
CA PHE A 50 -2.91 -14.26 -15.00
C PHE A 50 -3.67 -13.95 -13.70
N THR A 51 -3.15 -13.04 -12.87
CA THR A 51 -3.80 -12.59 -11.63
C THR A 51 -5.19 -12.02 -11.93
N LEU A 52 -5.29 -11.12 -12.91
CA LEU A 52 -6.57 -10.54 -13.33
C LEU A 52 -7.56 -11.64 -13.76
N ARG A 53 -7.11 -12.62 -14.56
CA ARG A 53 -7.95 -13.75 -14.97
C ARG A 53 -8.50 -14.50 -13.77
N ILE A 54 -7.65 -14.85 -12.80
CA ILE A 54 -8.09 -15.55 -11.57
C ILE A 54 -9.15 -14.74 -10.83
N VAL A 55 -8.93 -13.44 -10.65
CA VAL A 55 -9.91 -12.59 -9.95
C VAL A 55 -11.24 -12.53 -10.72
N MET A 56 -11.20 -12.30 -12.03
CA MET A 56 -12.41 -12.22 -12.84
C MET A 56 -13.19 -13.55 -12.85
N THR A 57 -12.49 -14.69 -12.94
CA THR A 57 -13.11 -16.01 -12.83
C THR A 57 -13.74 -16.23 -11.45
N ALA A 58 -13.07 -15.82 -10.37
CA ALA A 58 -13.61 -15.95 -9.02
C ALA A 58 -14.86 -15.09 -8.79
N LEU A 59 -14.87 -13.84 -9.28
CA LEU A 59 -16.02 -12.95 -9.17
C LEU A 59 -17.25 -13.51 -9.91
N GLN A 60 -17.04 -14.14 -11.06
CA GLN A 60 -18.11 -14.74 -11.88
C GLN A 60 -18.54 -16.14 -11.41
N SER A 61 -17.74 -16.83 -10.59
CA SER A 61 -18.02 -18.19 -10.14
C SER A 61 -19.12 -18.25 -9.08
N ASN A 62 -20.05 -19.19 -9.18
CA ASN A 62 -21.03 -19.46 -8.11
C ASN A 62 -20.42 -20.28 -6.96
N GLU A 63 -19.25 -20.87 -7.16
CA GLU A 63 -18.54 -21.72 -6.18
C GLU A 63 -17.68 -20.90 -5.20
N VAL A 64 -17.50 -19.59 -5.46
CA VAL A 64 -16.72 -18.70 -4.60
C VAL A 64 -17.65 -17.95 -3.67
N GLU A 65 -17.41 -18.04 -2.37
CA GLU A 65 -18.23 -17.38 -1.35
C GLU A 65 -18.18 -15.85 -1.47
N GLN A 66 -19.30 -15.19 -1.16
CA GLN A 66 -19.42 -13.73 -1.25
C GLN A 66 -18.34 -12.93 -0.46
N PRO A 67 -17.93 -13.33 0.76
CA PRO A 67 -16.87 -12.64 1.47
C PRO A 67 -15.53 -12.62 0.71
N VAL A 68 -15.22 -13.70 -0.02
CA VAL A 68 -14.02 -13.77 -0.86
C VAL A 68 -14.16 -12.80 -2.03
N LYS A 69 -15.32 -12.80 -2.71
CA LYS A 69 -15.60 -11.89 -3.82
C LYS A 69 -15.48 -10.42 -3.42
N ASN A 70 -16.04 -10.05 -2.26
CA ASN A 70 -15.94 -8.69 -1.73
C ASN A 70 -14.49 -8.29 -1.48
N ALA A 71 -13.71 -9.15 -0.80
CA ALA A 71 -12.29 -8.88 -0.57
C ALA A 71 -11.50 -8.72 -1.88
N LEU A 72 -11.79 -9.55 -2.88
CA LEU A 72 -11.18 -9.43 -4.20
C LEU A 72 -11.56 -8.12 -4.90
N PHE A 73 -12.83 -7.72 -4.84
CA PHE A 73 -13.31 -6.50 -5.47
C PHE A 73 -12.72 -5.25 -4.79
N ASP A 74 -12.74 -5.19 -3.45
CA ASP A 74 -12.16 -4.09 -2.67
C ASP A 74 -10.65 -3.95 -2.93
N CYS A 75 -9.97 -5.08 -3.05
CA CYS A 75 -8.55 -5.17 -3.38
C CYS A 75 -8.25 -4.63 -4.79
N LEU A 76 -9.04 -5.03 -5.79
CA LEU A 76 -8.95 -4.51 -7.16
C LEU A 76 -9.24 -3.01 -7.24
N TYR A 77 -10.20 -2.53 -6.46
CA TYR A 77 -10.58 -1.12 -6.43
C TYR A 77 -9.45 -0.25 -5.85
N SER A 78 -8.75 -0.77 -4.83
CA SER A 78 -7.78 0.00 -4.05
C SER A 78 -6.33 -0.13 -4.55
N ASN A 79 -6.05 -1.07 -5.46
CA ASN A 79 -4.69 -1.38 -5.91
C ASN A 79 -4.65 -1.58 -7.42
N SER A 80 -3.50 -1.32 -8.04
CA SER A 80 -3.29 -1.75 -9.43
C SER A 80 -3.11 -3.27 -9.52
N ILE A 81 -3.52 -3.87 -10.64
CA ILE A 81 -3.28 -5.29 -10.90
C ILE A 81 -1.80 -5.66 -10.78
N GLY A 82 -0.90 -4.76 -11.20
CA GLY A 82 0.55 -4.98 -11.08
C GLY A 82 1.03 -5.07 -9.63
N GLU A 83 0.41 -4.34 -8.70
CA GLU A 83 0.72 -4.44 -7.27
C GLU A 83 0.22 -5.76 -6.68
N ILE A 84 -1.00 -6.17 -7.04
CA ILE A 84 -1.61 -7.42 -6.57
C ILE A 84 -0.82 -8.62 -7.09
N SER A 85 -0.42 -8.63 -8.37
CA SER A 85 0.37 -9.71 -8.94
C SER A 85 1.76 -9.78 -8.32
N ALA A 86 2.43 -8.64 -8.12
CA ALA A 86 3.72 -8.60 -7.44
C ALA A 86 3.63 -9.07 -5.98
N ALA A 87 2.57 -8.71 -5.26
CA ALA A 87 2.33 -9.22 -3.91
C ALA A 87 2.08 -10.74 -3.90
N SER A 88 1.31 -11.22 -4.87
CA SER A 88 1.03 -12.67 -5.04
C SER A 88 2.30 -13.44 -5.36
N ASP A 89 3.14 -12.92 -6.27
CA ASP A 89 4.44 -13.51 -6.60
C ASP A 89 5.37 -13.59 -5.37
N LYS A 90 5.37 -12.57 -4.51
CA LYS A 90 6.12 -12.60 -3.24
C LYS A 90 5.63 -13.71 -2.31
N VAL A 91 4.31 -13.89 -2.18
CA VAL A 91 3.74 -14.98 -1.38
C VAL A 91 4.14 -16.34 -1.93
N ILE A 92 4.10 -16.52 -3.24
CA ILE A 92 4.50 -17.78 -3.91
C ILE A 92 5.99 -18.05 -3.70
N ALA A 93 6.84 -17.03 -3.89
CA ALA A 93 8.28 -17.16 -3.68
C ALA A 93 8.62 -17.53 -2.23
N ALA A 94 7.94 -16.93 -1.25
CA ALA A 94 8.10 -17.26 0.16
C ALA A 94 7.61 -18.67 0.53
N ASN A 95 6.80 -19.29 -0.32
CA ASN A 95 6.21 -20.62 -0.14
C ASN A 95 6.57 -21.56 -1.30
N ALA A 96 7.81 -21.47 -1.79
CA ALA A 96 8.28 -22.27 -2.91
C ALA A 96 8.02 -23.78 -2.69
N GLY A 97 7.48 -24.44 -3.70
CA GLY A 97 7.10 -25.86 -3.65
C GLY A 97 5.78 -26.17 -2.95
N LYS A 98 5.10 -25.18 -2.35
CA LYS A 98 3.79 -25.35 -1.69
C LYS A 98 2.60 -24.82 -2.50
N VAL A 99 2.86 -24.00 -3.51
CA VAL A 99 1.85 -23.42 -4.40
C VAL A 99 2.14 -23.87 -5.83
N ASP A 100 1.19 -24.60 -6.43
CA ASP A 100 1.14 -24.86 -7.85
C ASP A 100 0.43 -23.71 -8.57
N ARG A 101 1.18 -22.98 -9.41
CA ARG A 101 0.65 -21.87 -10.21
C ARG A 101 -0.39 -22.32 -11.25
N LYS A 102 -0.43 -23.61 -11.57
CA LYS A 102 -1.40 -24.18 -12.52
C LYS A 102 -2.72 -24.54 -11.84
N ASP A 103 -2.74 -24.66 -10.51
CA ASP A 103 -3.94 -24.92 -9.75
C ASP A 103 -4.67 -23.59 -9.47
N ALA A 104 -5.85 -23.45 -10.09
CA ALA A 104 -6.65 -22.24 -9.98
C ALA A 104 -7.16 -21.98 -8.55
N SER A 105 -7.43 -23.02 -7.76
CA SER A 105 -7.90 -22.91 -6.38
C SER A 105 -6.76 -22.45 -5.46
N GLN A 106 -5.56 -22.99 -5.64
CA GLN A 106 -4.38 -22.55 -4.89
C GLN A 106 -4.01 -21.10 -5.25
N MET A 107 -4.05 -20.75 -6.53
CA MET A 107 -3.80 -19.38 -6.96
C MET A 107 -4.87 -18.41 -6.48
N LEU A 108 -6.14 -18.81 -6.47
CA LEU A 108 -7.21 -18.03 -5.85
C LEU A 108 -6.97 -17.79 -4.36
N ALA A 109 -6.56 -18.83 -3.63
CA ALA A 109 -6.25 -18.70 -2.20
C ALA A 109 -5.09 -17.72 -1.95
N VAL A 110 -4.04 -17.76 -2.79
CA VAL A 110 -2.93 -16.79 -2.73
C VAL A 110 -3.45 -15.37 -2.98
N VAL A 111 -4.17 -15.15 -4.08
CA VAL A 111 -4.65 -13.81 -4.46
C VAL A 111 -5.62 -13.26 -3.42
N ALA A 112 -6.63 -14.04 -3.01
CA ALA A 112 -7.55 -13.65 -1.93
C ALA A 112 -6.78 -13.35 -0.64
N GLY A 113 -5.75 -14.15 -0.34
CA GLY A 113 -4.87 -13.95 0.79
C GLY A 113 -4.07 -12.64 0.73
N THR A 114 -3.59 -12.23 -0.44
CA THR A 114 -2.95 -10.92 -0.66
C THR A 114 -3.94 -9.77 -0.54
N CYS A 115 -5.19 -10.01 -0.91
CA CYS A 115 -6.31 -9.09 -0.76
C CYS A 115 -6.87 -9.04 0.68
N GLY A 116 -6.17 -9.61 1.65
CA GLY A 116 -6.53 -9.54 3.07
C GLY A 116 -7.61 -10.54 3.51
N TYR A 117 -8.12 -11.39 2.61
CA TYR A 117 -9.08 -12.42 3.01
C TYR A 117 -8.41 -13.45 3.94
N ARG A 118 -9.00 -13.67 5.10
CA ARG A 118 -8.60 -14.71 6.06
C ARG A 118 -9.84 -15.48 6.48
N PRO A 119 -9.94 -16.79 6.17
CA PRO A 119 -11.04 -17.62 6.63
C PRO A 119 -11.18 -17.51 8.15
N GLY A 120 -12.40 -17.26 8.64
CA GLY A 120 -12.69 -17.10 10.08
C GLY A 120 -12.46 -15.70 10.67
N ALA A 121 -11.82 -14.77 9.96
CA ALA A 121 -11.62 -13.40 10.47
C ALA A 121 -12.90 -12.55 10.45
N ALA A 122 -13.88 -12.88 9.60
CA ALA A 122 -15.17 -12.18 9.52
C ALA A 122 -16.03 -12.30 10.79
N ALA A 123 -15.69 -13.20 11.72
CA ALA A 123 -16.35 -13.31 13.02
C ALA A 123 -15.86 -12.26 14.04
N ALA A 124 -14.71 -11.61 13.81
CA ALA A 124 -14.05 -10.75 14.79
C ALA A 124 -14.45 -9.26 14.72
N THR A 125 -15.23 -8.84 13.72
CA THR A 125 -15.55 -7.42 13.50
C THR A 125 -17.00 -7.03 13.75
N LYS A 126 -17.86 -7.92 14.27
CA LYS A 126 -19.15 -7.49 14.83
C LYS A 126 -18.89 -6.79 16.17
N PRO A 127 -19.19 -5.47 16.32
CA PRO A 127 -19.19 -4.87 17.65
C PRO A 127 -20.15 -5.66 18.53
N ALA A 128 -19.68 -6.10 19.70
CA ALA A 128 -20.52 -6.74 20.69
C ALA A 128 -21.72 -5.81 20.97
N ALA A 129 -22.93 -6.29 20.67
CA ALA A 129 -24.14 -5.57 21.01
C ALA A 129 -24.14 -5.35 22.53
N LYS A 130 -24.11 -4.08 22.95
CA LYS A 130 -24.21 -3.68 24.35
C LYS A 130 -25.50 -4.30 24.92
N PRO A 131 -25.47 -5.01 26.06
CA PRO A 131 -26.69 -5.57 26.63
C PRO A 131 -27.69 -4.43 26.91
N ALA A 132 -28.91 -4.56 26.40
CA ALA A 132 -29.98 -3.62 26.71
C ALA A 132 -30.32 -3.70 28.22
N PRO A 133 -30.54 -2.57 28.91
CA PRO A 133 -30.92 -2.57 30.31
C PRO A 133 -32.31 -3.21 30.47
N LYS A 134 -32.42 -4.14 31.43
CA LYS A 134 -33.70 -4.74 31.80
C LYS A 134 -34.57 -3.70 32.52
N LYS A 135 -35.86 -3.67 32.18
CA LYS A 135 -36.90 -2.84 32.83
C LYS A 135 -37.13 -3.26 34.27
#